data_AF-A0A6I4U1R2-F1
#
_entry.id   AF-A0A6I4U1R2-F1
#
_cell.length_a   1.000
_cell.length_b   1.000
_cell.length_c   1.000
_cell.angle_alpha   90.00
_cell.angle_beta   90.00
_cell.angle_gamma   90.00
#
_symmetry.space_group_name_H-M   'P 1'
#
loop_
_entity.id
_entity.type
_entity.pdbx_description
1 polymer ?
#
loop_
_entity_poly.entity_id
_entity_poly.type
_entity_poly.pdbx_seq_one_letter_code
_entity_poly.pdbx_strand_id
1 'polypeptide(L)'
;MTKTRAPLSFSLAVMTIIGVIGPAQAKRVTGRSDRLLRFWSESDRPDLPALDKAIALDRAFIEAGGGFAPILESYARQLDVSLTDTIACRTALAEDIATVSREVAEAIGASVRVMQPDASDAAFFRAVAETEQASSVVIGLLARLRSFMPGNRAGRDRGNTR
;
A
#
# COMPACT_ATOMS: atom_id res chain seq x y z
N MET A 1 -35.10 -6.94 3.46
CA MET A 1 -34.08 -7.11 2.41
C MET A 1 -32.75 -6.61 2.94
N THR A 2 -31.80 -7.52 3.15
CA THR A 2 -30.45 -7.23 3.67
C THR A 2 -29.63 -6.61 2.55
N LYS A 3 -29.30 -5.32 2.68
CA LYS A 3 -28.34 -4.66 1.77
C LYS A 3 -27.00 -5.40 1.88
N THR A 4 -26.43 -5.81 0.75
CA THR A 4 -25.09 -6.41 0.69
C THR A 4 -24.05 -5.35 1.05
N ARG A 5 -23.17 -5.66 2.00
CA ARG A 5 -22.09 -4.76 2.42
C ARG A 5 -20.78 -5.25 1.84
N ALA A 6 -19.93 -4.32 1.41
CA ALA A 6 -18.60 -4.67 0.96
C ALA A 6 -17.86 -5.42 2.08
N PRO A 7 -17.21 -6.57 1.78
CA PRO A 7 -16.33 -7.24 2.71
C PRO A 7 -15.34 -6.27 3.32
N LEU A 8 -15.05 -6.43 4.61
CA LEU A 8 -14.05 -5.65 5.35
C LEU A 8 -14.32 -4.14 5.39
N SER A 9 -15.53 -3.68 5.07
CA SER A 9 -15.94 -2.29 5.25
C SER A 9 -16.33 -1.99 6.69
N PHE A 10 -16.22 -0.71 7.09
CA PHE A 10 -16.71 -0.25 8.40
C PHE A 10 -18.19 -0.57 8.63
N SER A 11 -19.02 -0.47 7.58
CA SER A 11 -20.44 -0.82 7.68
C SER A 11 -20.67 -2.29 8.00
N LEU A 12 -19.84 -3.19 7.45
CA LEU A 12 -19.89 -4.61 7.75
C LEU A 12 -19.33 -4.90 9.14
N ALA A 13 -18.26 -4.22 9.56
CA ALA A 13 -17.71 -4.34 10.89
C ALA A 13 -18.75 -3.95 11.97
N VAL A 14 -19.40 -2.79 11.83
CA VAL A 14 -20.45 -2.34 12.74
C VAL A 14 -21.65 -3.30 12.73
N MET A 15 -22.08 -3.78 11.56
CA MET A 15 -23.14 -4.79 11.47
C MET A 15 -22.78 -6.08 12.21
N THR A 16 -21.54 -6.56 12.03
CA THR A 16 -21.02 -7.77 12.67
C THR A 16 -21.01 -7.61 14.19
N ILE A 17 -20.53 -6.47 14.67
CA ILE A 17 -20.51 -6.16 16.10
C ILE A 17 -21.93 -6.16 16.69
N ILE A 18 -22.85 -5.41 16.07
CA ILE A 18 -24.26 -5.34 16.53
C ILE A 18 -24.93 -6.71 16.47
N GLY A 19 -24.58 -7.55 15.48
CA GLY A 19 -25.09 -8.91 15.37
C GLY A 19 -24.69 -9.81 16.55
N VAL A 20 -23.53 -9.58 17.16
CA VAL A 20 -23.02 -10.36 18.31
C VAL A 20 -23.46 -9.76 19.64
N ILE A 21 -23.24 -8.47 19.85
CA ILE A 21 -23.50 -7.83 21.16
C ILE A 21 -24.96 -7.40 21.32
N GLY A 22 -25.71 -7.30 20.22
CA GLY A 22 -27.06 -6.80 20.18
C GLY A 22 -27.18 -5.27 20.20
N PRO A 23 -28.30 -4.71 19.72
CA PRO A 23 -28.49 -3.27 19.61
C PRO A 23 -28.52 -2.55 20.96
N ALA A 24 -29.13 -3.15 21.99
CA ALA A 24 -29.19 -2.55 23.34
C ALA A 24 -27.79 -2.32 23.93
N GLN A 25 -26.91 -3.30 23.75
CA GLN A 25 -25.52 -3.20 24.20
C GLN A 25 -24.74 -2.17 23.41
N ALA A 26 -24.88 -2.17 22.08
CA ALA A 26 -24.24 -1.20 21.20
C ALA A 26 -24.63 0.25 21.58
N LYS A 27 -25.90 0.52 21.91
CA LYS A 27 -26.34 1.83 22.41
C LYS A 27 -25.68 2.19 23.74
N ARG A 28 -25.62 1.23 24.67
CA ARG A 28 -25.05 1.44 26.01
C ARG A 28 -23.58 1.84 25.93
N VAL A 29 -22.77 1.13 25.15
CA VAL A 29 -21.32 1.41 25.06
C VAL A 29 -21.00 2.64 24.22
N THR A 30 -21.86 2.98 23.25
CA THR A 30 -21.62 4.16 22.38
C THR A 30 -22.31 5.43 22.87
N GLY A 31 -23.34 5.32 23.70
CA GLY A 31 -24.22 6.43 24.08
C GLY A 31 -25.06 6.97 22.92
N ARG A 32 -25.27 6.19 21.84
CA ARG A 32 -25.94 6.64 20.62
C ARG A 32 -27.30 5.97 20.39
N SER A 33 -28.11 6.61 19.53
CA SER A 33 -29.46 6.15 19.19
C SER A 33 -29.44 4.98 18.19
N ASP A 34 -30.53 4.20 18.16
CA ASP A 34 -30.70 3.11 17.18
C ASP A 34 -30.61 3.59 15.74
N ARG A 35 -31.07 4.81 15.47
CA ARG A 35 -30.98 5.43 14.15
C ARG A 35 -29.52 5.61 13.74
N LEU A 36 -28.67 6.12 14.63
CA LEU A 36 -27.27 6.37 14.31
C LEU A 36 -26.47 5.08 14.18
N LEU A 37 -26.73 4.09 15.03
CA LEU A 37 -26.15 2.75 14.90
C LEU A 37 -26.51 2.10 13.56
N ARG A 38 -27.77 2.26 13.13
CA ARG A 38 -28.23 1.81 11.82
C ARG A 38 -27.46 2.49 10.69
N PHE A 39 -27.29 3.81 10.76
CA PHE A 39 -26.52 4.56 9.75
C PHE A 39 -25.07 4.11 9.65
N TRP A 40 -24.40 3.86 10.77
CA TRP A 40 -23.04 3.32 10.75
C TRP A 40 -22.95 1.92 10.14
N SER A 41 -24.03 1.15 10.21
CA SER A 41 -24.14 -0.15 9.55
C SER A 41 -24.60 -0.05 8.08
N GLU A 42 -24.93 1.12 7.54
CA GLU A 42 -25.41 1.29 6.17
C GLU A 42 -24.25 1.62 5.23
N SER A 43 -24.11 0.87 4.13
CA SER A 43 -23.00 1.05 3.18
C SER A 43 -23.16 2.28 2.27
N ASP A 44 -24.36 2.85 2.18
CA ASP A 44 -24.71 4.03 1.40
C ASP A 44 -24.68 5.34 2.20
N ARG A 45 -24.33 5.26 3.49
CA ARG A 45 -24.18 6.43 4.37
C ARG A 45 -22.70 6.66 4.68
N PRO A 46 -22.21 7.90 4.55
CA PRO A 46 -20.82 8.22 4.88
C PRO A 46 -20.55 8.31 6.39
N ASP A 47 -21.61 8.33 7.21
CA ASP A 47 -21.49 8.52 8.65
C ASP A 47 -20.80 7.31 9.28
N LEU A 48 -19.71 7.57 10.00
CA LEU A 48 -18.94 6.59 10.75
C LEU A 48 -18.93 6.94 12.24
N PRO A 49 -18.73 5.94 13.12
CA PRO A 49 -18.50 6.22 14.53
C PRO A 49 -17.23 7.05 14.70
N ALA A 50 -17.26 8.01 15.64
CA ALA A 50 -16.05 8.64 16.15
C ALA A 50 -15.14 7.56 16.78
N LEU A 51 -13.84 7.83 16.83
CA LEU A 51 -12.83 6.83 17.20
C LEU A 51 -13.07 6.25 18.61
N ASP A 52 -13.48 7.08 19.57
CA ASP A 52 -13.81 6.64 20.92
C ASP A 52 -14.97 5.62 20.92
N LYS A 53 -15.97 5.82 20.06
CA LYS A 53 -17.11 4.90 19.92
C LYS A 53 -16.75 3.64 19.15
N ALA A 54 -15.89 3.76 18.13
CA ALA A 54 -15.33 2.61 17.42
C ALA A 54 -14.58 1.67 18.37
N ILE A 55 -13.68 2.23 19.21
CA ILE A 55 -12.94 1.47 20.21
C ILE A 55 -13.90 0.80 21.21
N ALA A 56 -14.93 1.53 21.67
CA ALA A 56 -15.93 0.96 22.59
C ALA A 56 -16.71 -0.21 21.98
N LEU A 57 -17.03 -0.15 20.68
CA LEU A 57 -17.70 -1.22 19.94
C LEU A 57 -16.81 -2.45 19.77
N ASP A 58 -15.57 -2.27 19.32
CA ASP A 58 -14.62 -3.39 19.16
C ASP A 58 -14.33 -4.06 20.51
N ARG A 59 -14.16 -3.26 21.57
CA ARG A 59 -13.99 -3.78 22.93
C ARG A 59 -15.20 -4.61 23.37
N ALA A 60 -16.41 -4.09 23.19
CA ALA A 60 -17.63 -4.80 23.56
C ALA A 60 -17.80 -6.11 22.78
N PHE A 61 -17.39 -6.14 21.51
CA PHE A 61 -17.38 -7.35 20.69
C PHE A 61 -16.42 -8.40 21.23
N ILE A 62 -15.19 -8.00 21.58
CA ILE A 62 -14.19 -8.90 22.18
C ILE A 62 -14.68 -9.43 23.53
N GLU A 63 -15.21 -8.56 24.39
CA GLU A 63 -15.76 -8.95 25.70
C GLU A 63 -16.95 -9.91 25.58
N ALA A 64 -17.69 -9.87 24.47
CA ALA A 64 -18.77 -10.80 24.15
C ALA A 64 -18.27 -12.14 23.55
N GLY A 65 -16.96 -12.38 23.51
CA GLY A 65 -16.35 -13.60 22.96
C GLY A 65 -15.93 -13.49 21.50
N GLY A 66 -15.94 -12.29 20.91
CA GLY A 66 -15.37 -12.03 19.59
C GLY A 66 -13.86 -12.22 19.58
N GLY A 67 -13.34 -12.94 18.57
CA GLY A 67 -11.90 -13.27 18.49
C GLY A 67 -10.99 -12.18 17.94
N PHE A 68 -11.54 -11.02 17.57
CA PHE A 68 -10.81 -9.93 16.90
C PHE A 68 -11.52 -8.59 17.09
N ALA A 69 -10.93 -7.50 16.60
CA ALA A 69 -11.48 -6.14 16.62
C ALA A 69 -11.95 -5.73 15.20
N PRO A 70 -13.25 -5.88 14.86
CA PRO A 70 -13.70 -5.74 13.47
C PRO A 70 -13.45 -4.36 12.85
N ILE A 71 -13.64 -3.27 13.59
CA ILE A 71 -13.44 -1.91 13.06
C ILE A 71 -11.94 -1.62 12.87
N LEU A 72 -11.10 -2.03 13.83
CA LEU A 72 -9.64 -1.91 13.70
C LEU A 72 -9.12 -2.69 12.48
N GLU A 73 -9.57 -3.93 12.27
CA GLU A 73 -9.15 -4.71 11.11
C GLU A 73 -9.59 -4.06 9.80
N SER A 74 -10.82 -3.55 9.72
CA SER A 74 -11.31 -2.78 8.57
C SER A 74 -10.44 -1.56 8.28
N TYR A 75 -10.00 -0.84 9.32
CA TYR A 75 -9.11 0.31 9.17
C TYR A 75 -7.72 -0.12 8.66
N ALA A 76 -7.09 -1.10 9.33
CA ALA A 76 -5.77 -1.58 8.96
C ALA A 76 -5.71 -2.04 7.50
N ARG A 77 -6.73 -2.77 7.05
CA ARG A 77 -6.81 -3.24 5.66
C ARG A 77 -7.00 -2.12 4.65
N GLN A 78 -7.83 -1.13 4.94
CA GLN A 78 -7.99 0.03 4.06
C GLN A 78 -6.70 0.84 3.97
N LEU A 79 -5.96 0.96 5.08
CA LEU A 79 -4.66 1.58 5.10
C LEU A 79 -3.65 0.78 4.25
N ASP A 80 -3.59 -0.54 4.40
CA ASP A 80 -2.73 -1.42 3.58
C ASP A 80 -3.01 -1.27 2.08
N VAL A 81 -4.29 -1.24 1.67
CA VAL A 81 -4.67 -1.00 0.27
C VAL A 81 -4.19 0.36 -0.21
N SER A 82 -4.34 1.41 0.60
CA SER A 82 -3.87 2.76 0.25
C SER A 82 -2.33 2.87 0.14
N LEU A 83 -1.62 2.04 0.90
CA LEU A 83 -0.15 2.02 0.94
C LEU A 83 0.46 1.11 -0.12
N THR A 84 -0.32 0.18 -0.68
CA THR A 84 0.16 -0.86 -1.61
C THR A 84 0.97 -0.27 -2.76
N ASP A 85 0.45 0.77 -3.44
CA ASP A 85 1.15 1.40 -4.56
C ASP A 85 2.45 2.10 -4.12
N THR A 86 2.43 2.75 -2.96
CA THR A 86 3.60 3.48 -2.45
C THR A 86 4.72 2.52 -2.08
N ILE A 87 4.37 1.40 -1.42
CA ILE A 87 5.32 0.36 -1.04
C ILE A 87 5.87 -0.33 -2.30
N ALA A 88 5.00 -0.74 -3.23
CA ALA A 88 5.41 -1.37 -4.48
C ALA A 88 6.36 -0.46 -5.30
N CYS A 89 6.05 0.83 -5.41
CA CYS A 89 6.93 1.80 -6.06
C CYS A 89 8.31 1.89 -5.37
N ARG A 90 8.37 1.89 -4.03
CA ARG A 90 9.63 1.98 -3.29
C ARG A 90 10.47 0.71 -3.39
N THR A 91 9.85 -0.48 -3.32
CA THR A 91 10.55 -1.75 -3.51
C THR A 91 11.15 -1.83 -4.91
N ALA A 92 10.38 -1.48 -5.94
CA ALA A 92 10.87 -1.46 -7.31
C ALA A 92 12.00 -0.43 -7.51
N LEU A 93 11.98 0.71 -6.80
CA LEU A 93 13.11 1.65 -6.80
C LEU A 93 14.36 1.05 -6.15
N ALA A 94 14.22 0.31 -5.04
CA ALA A 94 15.34 -0.36 -4.40
C ALA A 94 15.97 -1.44 -5.31
N GLU A 95 15.15 -2.21 -6.02
CA GLU A 95 15.59 -3.20 -7.00
C GLU A 95 16.36 -2.55 -8.18
N ASP A 96 15.86 -1.43 -8.71
CA ASP A 96 16.56 -0.68 -9.76
C ASP A 96 17.92 -0.14 -9.26
N ILE A 97 17.99 0.36 -8.02
CA ILE A 97 19.25 0.82 -7.40
C ILE A 97 20.25 -0.34 -7.25
N ALA A 98 19.79 -1.50 -6.77
CA ALA A 98 20.64 -2.68 -6.61
C ALA A 98 21.17 -3.17 -7.96
N THR A 99 20.32 -3.19 -8.98
CA THR A 99 20.69 -3.55 -10.35
C THR A 99 21.74 -2.59 -10.89
N VAL A 100 21.49 -1.27 -10.84
CA VAL A 100 22.46 -0.26 -11.28
C VAL A 100 23.80 -0.42 -10.56
N SER A 101 23.78 -0.65 -9.25
CA SER A 101 25.01 -0.84 -8.47
C SER A 101 25.85 -2.01 -8.97
N ARG A 102 25.21 -3.15 -9.30
CA ARG A 102 25.88 -4.32 -9.86
C ARG A 102 26.43 -4.02 -11.25
N GLU A 103 25.59 -3.57 -12.18
CA GLU A 103 25.98 -3.37 -13.58
C GLU A 103 27.10 -2.33 -13.72
N VAL A 104 27.04 -1.25 -12.95
CA VAL A 104 28.10 -0.22 -12.94
C VAL A 104 29.41 -0.80 -12.40
N ALA A 105 29.37 -1.62 -11.34
CA ALA A 105 30.56 -2.26 -10.82
C ALA A 105 31.18 -3.27 -11.81
N GLU A 106 30.35 -4.03 -12.52
CA GLU A 106 30.79 -4.95 -13.57
C GLU A 106 31.40 -4.21 -14.76
N ALA A 107 30.78 -3.11 -15.21
CA ALA A 107 31.33 -2.24 -16.24
C ALA A 107 32.69 -1.66 -15.84
N ILE A 108 32.81 -1.06 -14.64
CA ILE A 108 34.08 -0.54 -14.12
C ILE A 108 35.14 -1.65 -14.07
N GLY A 109 34.77 -2.83 -13.54
CA GLY A 109 35.66 -3.97 -13.46
C GLY A 109 36.16 -4.46 -14.83
N ALA A 110 35.29 -4.46 -15.84
CA ALA A 110 35.67 -4.80 -17.21
C ALA A 110 36.58 -3.74 -17.83
N SER A 111 36.30 -2.45 -17.63
CA SER A 111 37.16 -1.36 -18.10
C SER A 111 38.56 -1.39 -17.48
N VAL A 112 38.68 -1.73 -16.19
CA VAL A 112 39.99 -1.88 -15.53
C VAL A 112 40.82 -3.02 -16.14
N ARG A 113 40.18 -4.13 -16.55
CA ARG A 113 40.89 -5.26 -17.19
C ARG A 113 41.48 -4.90 -18.55
N VAL A 114 40.84 -3.98 -19.28
CA VAL A 114 41.36 -3.48 -20.58
C VAL A 114 42.68 -2.74 -20.42
N MET A 115 43.00 -2.22 -19.23
CA MET A 115 44.26 -1.54 -18.95
C MET A 115 45.45 -2.48 -18.71
N GLN A 116 45.24 -3.80 -18.70
CA GLN A 116 46.33 -4.74 -18.53
C GLN A 116 47.20 -4.81 -19.81
N PRO A 117 48.53 -4.96 -19.69
CA PRO A 117 49.45 -4.96 -20.84
C PRO A 117 49.16 -6.01 -21.91
N ASP A 118 48.45 -7.08 -21.55
CA ASP A 118 48.10 -8.24 -22.37
C ASP A 118 46.59 -8.35 -22.62
N ALA A 119 45.84 -7.25 -22.50
CA ALA A 119 44.40 -7.25 -22.74
C ALA A 119 44.05 -7.75 -24.15
N SER A 120 43.17 -8.76 -24.22
CA SER A 120 42.71 -9.33 -25.48
C SER A 120 41.55 -8.55 -26.09
N ASP A 121 41.30 -8.72 -27.39
CA ASP A 121 40.13 -8.13 -28.07
C ASP A 121 38.81 -8.49 -27.37
N ALA A 122 38.71 -9.71 -26.84
CA ALA A 122 37.55 -10.15 -26.05
C ALA A 122 37.35 -9.31 -24.77
N ALA A 123 38.43 -8.85 -24.13
CA ALA A 123 38.34 -7.94 -22.99
C ALA A 123 37.80 -6.57 -23.39
N PHE A 124 38.19 -6.04 -24.56
CA PHE A 124 37.65 -4.79 -25.10
C PHE A 124 36.16 -4.93 -25.44
N PHE A 125 35.76 -5.96 -26.18
CA PHE A 125 34.35 -6.20 -26.51
C PHE A 125 33.49 -6.36 -25.26
N ARG A 126 34.00 -7.08 -24.26
CA ARG A 126 33.31 -7.20 -22.98
C ARG A 126 33.16 -5.85 -22.28
N ALA A 127 34.22 -5.05 -22.19
CA ALA A 127 34.14 -3.74 -21.53
C ALA A 127 33.11 -2.81 -22.20
N VAL A 128 33.01 -2.84 -23.53
CA VAL A 128 31.97 -2.11 -24.27
C VAL A 128 30.58 -2.62 -23.91
N ALA A 129 30.35 -3.95 -24.00
CA ALA A 129 29.06 -4.55 -23.71
C ALA A 129 28.58 -4.26 -22.27
N GLU A 130 29.46 -4.43 -21.27
CA GLU A 130 29.14 -4.18 -19.86
C GLU A 130 28.84 -2.69 -19.62
N THR A 131 29.53 -1.77 -20.31
CA THR A 131 29.28 -0.31 -20.22
C THR A 131 27.96 0.09 -20.86
N GLU A 132 27.59 -0.51 -22.00
CA GLU A 132 26.28 -0.30 -22.63
C GLU A 132 25.14 -0.82 -21.74
N GLN A 133 25.32 -2.00 -21.13
CA GLN A 133 24.37 -2.57 -20.18
C GLN A 133 24.20 -1.67 -18.94
N ALA A 134 25.30 -1.18 -18.36
CA ALA A 134 25.27 -0.23 -17.25
C ALA A 134 24.55 1.08 -17.63
N SER A 135 24.78 1.59 -18.83
CA SER A 135 24.13 2.82 -19.32
C SER A 135 22.60 2.65 -19.42
N SER A 136 22.15 1.50 -19.93
CA SER A 136 20.73 1.17 -20.06
C SER A 136 20.02 1.18 -18.69
N VAL A 137 20.59 0.52 -17.69
CA VAL A 137 19.97 0.45 -16.35
C VAL A 137 19.99 1.80 -15.62
N VAL A 138 21.02 2.63 -15.84
CA VAL A 138 21.09 4.00 -15.28
C VAL A 138 19.98 4.89 -15.85
N ILE A 139 19.68 4.78 -17.15
CA ILE A 139 18.56 5.50 -17.77
C ILE A 139 17.22 5.05 -17.17
N GLY A 140 17.06 3.74 -16.94
CA GLY A 140 15.87 3.18 -16.26
C GLY A 140 15.68 3.75 -14.86
N LEU A 141 16.74 3.75 -14.04
CA LEU A 141 16.71 4.33 -12.70
C LEU A 141 16.37 5.83 -12.72
N LEU A 142 16.93 6.60 -13.67
CA LEU A 142 16.61 8.02 -13.82
C LEU A 142 15.12 8.24 -14.13
N ALA A 143 14.55 7.43 -15.03
CA ALA A 143 13.11 7.48 -15.33
C ALA A 143 12.27 7.18 -14.08
N ARG A 144 12.67 6.18 -13.28
CA ARG A 144 11.98 5.84 -12.04
C ARG A 144 12.10 6.96 -11.00
N LEU A 145 13.28 7.51 -10.74
CA LEU A 145 13.46 8.63 -9.82
C LEU A 145 12.59 9.84 -10.20
N ARG A 146 12.50 10.15 -11.49
CA ARG A 146 11.63 11.22 -12.01
C ARG A 146 10.15 10.99 -11.72
N SER A 147 9.68 9.75 -11.61
CA SER A 147 8.29 9.44 -11.24
C SER A 147 7.94 9.81 -9.79
N PHE A 148 8.95 9.92 -8.91
CA PHE A 148 8.78 10.33 -7.51
C PHE A 148 8.85 11.85 -7.31
N MET A 149 9.26 12.62 -8.32
CA MET A 149 9.39 14.07 -8.20
C MET A 149 8.01 14.76 -8.16
N PRO A 150 7.80 15.75 -7.27
CA PRO A 150 6.61 16.60 -7.27
C PRO A 150 6.42 17.28 -8.63
N GLY A 151 5.19 17.26 -9.18
CA GLY A 151 4.86 17.88 -10.47
C GLY A 151 5.09 17.00 -11.70
N ASN A 152 5.70 15.82 -11.55
CA ASN A 152 5.97 14.89 -12.65
C ASN A 152 5.08 13.63 -12.60
N ARG A 153 3.90 13.75 -11.96
CA ARG A 153 2.85 12.71 -11.86
C ARG A 153 2.23 12.42 -13.22
N ALA A 154 3.00 11.86 -14.15
CA ALA A 154 2.48 11.22 -15.34
C ALA A 154 1.69 9.98 -14.90
N GLY A 155 0.38 10.13 -14.63
CA GLY A 155 -0.52 8.98 -14.52
C GLY A 155 -1.54 8.93 -13.37
N ARG A 156 -1.78 10.00 -12.58
CA ARG A 156 -2.90 10.03 -11.62
C ARG A 156 -3.62 11.37 -11.61
N ASP A 157 -4.38 11.63 -12.67
CA ASP A 157 -5.48 12.60 -12.65
C ASP A 157 -6.50 12.33 -13.79
N ARG A 158 -6.93 11.08 -13.92
CA ARG A 158 -8.15 10.75 -14.69
C ARG A 158 -9.05 9.86 -13.86
N GLY A 159 -9.75 10.47 -12.92
CA GLY A 159 -10.71 9.75 -12.11
C GLY A 159 -11.38 10.55 -10.99
N ASN A 160 -11.62 11.86 -11.16
CA ASN A 160 -12.68 12.54 -10.39
C ASN A 160 -13.02 13.92 -10.99
N THR A 161 -13.72 13.93 -12.13
CA THR A 161 -14.57 15.07 -12.49
C THR A 161 -15.95 14.78 -11.91
N ARG A 162 -16.28 15.46 -10.80
CA ARG A 162 -17.66 15.83 -10.49
C ARG A 162 -18.04 17.04 -11.34
#